data_AF-A0A497J8P8-F1
#
_entry.id   AF-A0A497J8P8-F1
#
_cell.length_a   1.000
_cell.length_b   1.000
_cell.length_c   1.000
_cell.angle_alpha   90.00
_cell.angle_beta   90.00
_cell.angle_gamma   90.00
#
_symmetry.space_group_name_H-M   'P 1'
#
loop_
_entity.id
_entity.type
_entity.pdbx_description
1 polymer ?
#
loop_
_entity_poly.entity_id
_entity_poly.type
_entity_poly.pdbx_seq_one_letter_code
_entity_poly.pdbx_strand_id
1 'polypeptide(L)'
;MKPIEKDFPIEQVNKIASEEGKGGTSRPNWEPLLYIHKWWAKRLGSVFRTIFLYTLLNENTIVIDDNRSKRRVSQEELDNPWNLYLKDTDFGGKIVLDPFMGAGITVIEALRTNCRVIGQDLNPVAWFMVKKAVESVDRTKLEGAFRKLEKQIANEIKKYYKTICPHCLKEYTRIHDREPEDILREVIGKLKNVDDIREIYEQYWFEDKTKLHGERNIFADAMYYFWIKEVPCLACGTKVPLFKSYMIAHYKKGKKQ
;
A
#
# COMPACT_ATOMS: atom_id res chain seq x y z
N MET A 1 14.91 -8.28 -38.20
CA MET A 1 15.22 -7.04 -37.44
C MET A 1 14.17 -6.88 -36.36
N LYS A 2 14.59 -6.74 -35.10
CA LYS A 2 13.70 -6.59 -33.95
C LYS A 2 13.03 -5.21 -33.95
N PRO A 3 11.83 -5.05 -33.35
CA PRO A 3 11.17 -3.75 -33.28
C PRO A 3 12.06 -2.63 -32.72
N ILE A 4 12.82 -2.91 -31.65
CA ILE A 4 13.73 -1.93 -31.01
C ILE A 4 14.81 -1.38 -31.95
N GLU A 5 15.19 -2.12 -33.00
CA GLU A 5 16.19 -1.70 -33.99
C GLU A 5 15.57 -0.82 -35.09
N LYS A 6 14.23 -0.79 -35.19
CA LYS A 6 13.47 0.02 -36.15
C LYS A 6 12.98 1.31 -35.51
N ASP A 7 12.34 1.19 -34.35
CA ASP A 7 11.69 2.29 -33.65
C ASP A 7 11.62 2.00 -32.15
N PHE A 8 11.53 3.06 -31.36
CA PHE A 8 11.31 3.00 -29.93
C PHE A 8 10.37 4.14 -29.53
N PRO A 9 9.32 3.89 -28.72
CA PRO A 9 8.24 4.85 -28.50
C PRO A 9 8.63 5.88 -27.44
N ILE A 10 9.65 6.70 -27.74
CA ILE A 10 10.31 7.62 -26.82
C ILE A 10 9.29 8.60 -26.21
N GLU A 11 8.43 9.21 -27.03
CA GLU A 11 7.45 10.18 -26.53
C GLU A 11 6.44 9.55 -25.58
N GLN A 12 5.97 8.35 -25.90
CA GLN A 12 4.95 7.66 -25.11
C GLN A 12 5.55 7.11 -23.82
N VAL A 13 6.72 6.46 -23.87
CA VAL A 13 7.40 5.96 -22.68
C VAL A 13 7.82 7.10 -21.75
N ASN A 14 8.26 8.25 -22.29
CA ASN A 14 8.63 9.41 -21.47
C ASN A 14 7.46 9.95 -20.66
N LYS A 15 6.24 9.94 -21.21
CA LYS A 15 5.03 10.34 -20.46
C LYS A 15 4.82 9.42 -19.26
N ILE A 16 4.89 8.11 -19.46
CA ILE A 16 4.68 7.11 -18.39
C ILE A 16 5.82 7.15 -17.37
N ALA A 17 7.07 7.23 -17.83
CA ALA A 17 8.25 7.32 -16.99
C ALA A 17 8.25 8.61 -16.13
N SER A 18 7.77 9.73 -16.70
CA SER A 18 7.59 10.96 -15.93
C SER A 18 6.58 10.78 -14.80
N GLU A 19 5.44 10.15 -15.06
CA GLU A 19 4.45 9.84 -14.02
C GLU A 19 5.00 8.84 -12.98
N GLU A 20 5.70 7.77 -13.39
CA GLU A 20 6.32 6.80 -12.47
C GLU A 20 7.39 7.45 -11.58
N GLY A 21 8.15 8.40 -12.14
CA GLY A 21 9.20 9.13 -11.42
C GLY A 21 8.68 10.21 -10.48
N LYS A 22 7.40 10.59 -10.54
CA LYS A 22 6.81 11.56 -9.60
C LYS A 22 6.84 11.00 -8.18
N GLY A 23 7.53 11.72 -7.29
CA GLY A 23 7.87 11.24 -5.94
C GLY A 23 9.38 11.15 -5.71
N GLY A 24 10.20 11.16 -6.77
CA GLY A 24 11.66 11.13 -6.68
C GLY A 24 12.18 9.88 -5.98
N THR A 25 13.20 10.01 -5.12
CA THR A 25 13.64 8.88 -4.26
C THR A 25 12.66 8.54 -3.13
N SER A 26 11.55 9.27 -3.02
CA SER A 26 10.57 9.08 -1.96
C SER A 26 9.68 7.90 -2.35
N ARG A 27 9.69 6.89 -1.49
CA ARG A 27 9.00 5.60 -1.62
C ARG A 27 7.59 5.79 -2.18
N PRO A 28 7.32 5.44 -3.46
CA PRO A 28 5.95 5.35 -3.92
C PRO A 28 5.22 4.27 -3.10
N ASN A 29 4.01 4.58 -2.64
CA ASN A 29 3.19 3.66 -1.86
C ASN A 29 2.76 2.41 -2.66
N TRP A 30 3.01 2.38 -3.97
CA TRP A 30 2.54 1.36 -4.91
C TRP A 30 3.58 0.29 -5.28
N GLU A 31 4.86 0.43 -4.91
CA GLU A 31 5.92 -0.56 -5.22
C GLU A 31 6.82 -0.90 -4.02
N PRO A 32 6.27 -1.37 -2.89
CA PRO A 32 7.04 -1.54 -1.65
C PRO A 32 8.26 -2.48 -1.80
N LEU A 33 8.18 -3.49 -2.68
CA LEU A 33 9.26 -4.44 -2.94
C LEU A 33 10.52 -3.77 -3.51
N LEU A 34 10.34 -2.73 -4.33
CA LEU A 34 11.44 -2.04 -5.02
C LEU A 34 12.07 -0.91 -4.20
N TYR A 35 11.62 -0.73 -2.95
CA TYR A 35 12.03 0.39 -2.07
C TYR A 35 12.36 -0.06 -0.63
N ILE A 36 12.66 -1.35 -0.44
CA ILE A 36 13.21 -1.89 0.82
C ILE A 36 14.48 -1.12 1.24
N HIS A 37 15.26 -0.61 0.28
CA HIS A 37 16.41 0.28 0.46
C HIS A 37 16.36 1.45 -0.54
N LYS A 38 17.02 2.56 -0.21
CA LYS A 38 17.16 3.71 -1.10
C LYS A 38 18.32 3.48 -2.06
N TRP A 39 18.01 3.29 -3.34
CA TRP A 39 19.00 3.20 -4.41
C TRP A 39 19.10 4.51 -5.19
N TRP A 40 20.32 4.98 -5.44
CA TRP A 40 20.58 6.16 -6.27
C TRP A 40 20.54 5.77 -7.75
N ALA A 41 20.10 6.71 -8.60
CA ALA A 41 20.04 6.53 -10.06
C ALA A 41 19.25 5.30 -10.56
N LYS A 42 18.33 4.79 -9.74
CA LYS A 42 17.42 3.69 -10.08
C LYS A 42 16.67 4.01 -11.38
N ARG A 43 16.69 3.06 -12.31
CA ARG A 43 15.93 3.12 -13.57
C ARG A 43 14.47 2.71 -13.32
N LEU A 44 13.60 3.15 -14.22
CA LEU A 44 12.15 2.98 -14.09
C LEU A 44 11.69 1.68 -14.74
N GLY A 45 10.69 1.04 -14.13
CA GLY A 45 10.10 -0.19 -14.61
C GLY A 45 9.45 0.00 -15.99
N SER A 46 8.79 1.15 -16.22
CA SER A 46 8.20 1.51 -17.51
C SER A 46 9.20 1.47 -18.68
N VAL A 47 10.43 1.91 -18.44
CA VAL A 47 11.49 1.89 -19.45
C VAL A 47 11.90 0.46 -19.76
N PHE A 48 12.18 -0.35 -18.74
CA PHE A 48 12.57 -1.76 -18.93
C PHE A 48 11.46 -2.60 -19.54
N ARG A 49 10.21 -2.38 -19.15
CA ARG A 49 9.04 -3.00 -19.77
C ARG A 49 8.98 -2.71 -21.27
N THR A 50 9.19 -1.46 -21.66
CA THR A 50 9.23 -1.06 -23.08
C THR A 50 10.39 -1.72 -23.81
N ILE A 51 11.59 -1.74 -23.21
CA ILE A 51 12.76 -2.44 -23.77
C ILE A 51 12.46 -3.92 -24.00
N PHE A 52 11.90 -4.63 -23.01
CA PHE A 52 11.58 -6.05 -23.16
C PHE A 52 10.54 -6.28 -24.25
N LEU A 53 9.50 -5.46 -24.30
CA LEU A 53 8.46 -5.57 -25.31
C LEU A 53 9.03 -5.37 -26.72
N TYR A 54 9.84 -4.33 -26.94
CA TYR A 54 10.41 -4.05 -28.26
C TYR A 54 11.56 -4.97 -28.65
N THR A 55 12.17 -5.68 -27.69
CA THR A 55 13.29 -6.60 -27.94
C THR A 55 12.83 -8.05 -28.09
N LEU A 56 11.94 -8.51 -27.22
CA LEU A 56 11.62 -9.93 -27.03
C LEU A 56 10.37 -10.38 -27.77
N LEU A 57 9.51 -9.46 -28.22
CA LEU A 57 8.31 -9.76 -28.97
C LEU A 57 8.62 -10.56 -30.25
N ASN A 58 7.81 -11.57 -30.51
CA ASN A 58 7.80 -12.37 -31.73
C ASN A 58 6.43 -13.04 -31.92
N GLU A 59 6.21 -13.70 -33.04
CA GLU A 59 4.98 -14.41 -33.42
C GLU A 59 4.57 -15.51 -32.42
N ASN A 60 5.51 -15.97 -31.59
CA ASN A 60 5.27 -16.96 -30.56
C ASN A 60 4.90 -16.35 -29.19
N THR A 61 4.90 -15.02 -29.04
CA THR A 61 4.46 -14.38 -27.80
C THR A 61 3.00 -14.69 -27.52
N ILE A 62 2.71 -15.03 -26.26
CA ILE A 62 1.35 -15.18 -25.76
C ILE A 62 0.95 -13.87 -25.10
N VAL A 63 -0.21 -13.34 -25.47
CA VAL A 63 -0.84 -12.18 -24.84
C VAL A 63 -1.93 -12.70 -23.90
N ILE A 64 -1.95 -12.16 -22.69
CA ILE A 64 -2.96 -12.45 -21.67
C ILE A 64 -3.86 -11.22 -21.59
N ASP A 65 -5.11 -11.36 -22.04
CA ASP A 65 -6.09 -10.28 -22.05
C ASP A 65 -6.72 -10.08 -20.66
N ASP A 66 -7.49 -9.01 -20.48
CA ASP A 66 -8.04 -8.59 -19.18
C ASP A 66 -9.01 -9.64 -18.60
N ASN A 67 -9.64 -10.45 -19.47
CA ASN A 67 -10.47 -11.59 -19.09
C ASN A 67 -9.67 -12.88 -18.79
N ARG A 68 -8.34 -12.76 -18.71
CA ARG A 68 -7.36 -13.87 -18.55
C ARG A 68 -7.37 -14.89 -19.68
N SER A 69 -7.97 -14.57 -20.83
CA SER A 69 -7.83 -15.40 -22.01
C SER A 69 -6.40 -15.31 -22.56
N LYS A 70 -5.90 -16.41 -23.12
CA LYS A 70 -4.56 -16.50 -23.69
C LYS A 70 -4.69 -16.63 -25.19
N ARG A 71 -4.01 -15.76 -25.94
CA ARG A 71 -3.96 -15.80 -27.40
C ARG A 71 -2.55 -15.54 -27.90
N ARG A 72 -2.32 -15.85 -29.18
CA ARG A 72 -1.11 -15.38 -29.86
C ARG A 72 -1.23 -13.88 -30.11
N VAL A 73 -0.08 -13.23 -30.15
CA VAL A 73 0.04 -11.83 -30.60
C VAL A 73 -0.51 -11.69 -32.04
N SER A 74 -1.19 -10.59 -32.31
CA SER A 74 -1.71 -10.28 -33.65
C SER A 74 -0.64 -9.65 -34.54
N GLN A 75 -0.87 -9.62 -35.86
CA GLN A 75 0.04 -8.92 -36.78
C GLN A 75 0.13 -7.42 -36.47
N GLU A 76 -0.99 -6.78 -36.14
CA GLU A 76 -1.04 -5.37 -35.74
C GLU A 76 -0.19 -5.09 -34.49
N GLU A 77 -0.21 -5.98 -33.51
CA GLU A 77 0.59 -5.87 -32.28
C GLU A 77 2.09 -6.16 -32.52
N LEU A 78 2.42 -7.00 -33.51
CA LEU A 78 3.81 -7.21 -33.95
C LEU A 78 4.35 -5.96 -34.66
N ASP A 79 3.52 -5.31 -35.46
CA ASP A 79 3.87 -4.10 -36.20
C ASP A 79 3.93 -2.87 -35.28
N ASN A 80 3.07 -2.82 -34.25
CA ASN A 80 3.07 -1.80 -33.22
C ASN A 80 3.06 -2.40 -31.80
N PRO A 81 4.24 -2.76 -31.26
CA PRO A 81 4.36 -3.35 -29.92
C PRO A 81 3.80 -2.46 -28.81
N TRP A 82 3.68 -1.14 -29.01
CA TRP A 82 3.11 -0.23 -28.02
C TRP A 82 1.69 -0.61 -27.60
N ASN A 83 0.91 -1.23 -28.50
CA ASN A 83 -0.45 -1.70 -28.22
C ASN A 83 -0.51 -2.74 -27.08
N LEU A 84 0.61 -3.44 -26.83
CA LEU A 84 0.75 -4.42 -25.75
C LEU A 84 1.26 -3.82 -24.43
N TYR A 85 1.57 -2.51 -24.38
CA TYR A 85 2.23 -1.93 -23.21
C TYR A 85 1.44 -2.10 -21.91
N LEU A 86 0.11 -2.14 -21.95
CA LEU A 86 -0.73 -2.38 -20.76
C LEU A 86 -1.21 -3.83 -20.62
N LYS A 87 -0.77 -4.73 -21.49
CA LYS A 87 -1.18 -6.15 -21.52
C LYS A 87 -0.11 -7.04 -20.91
N ASP A 88 -0.54 -8.12 -20.28
CA ASP A 88 0.40 -9.14 -19.81
C ASP A 88 0.90 -9.96 -21.02
N THR A 89 2.21 -10.14 -21.11
CA THR A 89 2.88 -10.82 -22.22
C THR A 89 3.80 -11.90 -21.69
N ASP A 90 3.75 -13.07 -22.32
CA ASP A 90 4.61 -14.21 -22.02
C ASP A 90 5.54 -14.44 -23.21
N PHE A 91 6.84 -14.22 -22.97
CA PHE A 91 7.88 -14.34 -23.99
C PHE A 91 8.46 -15.74 -24.13
N GLY A 92 7.91 -16.74 -23.42
CA GLY A 92 8.21 -18.16 -23.61
C GLY A 92 9.50 -18.61 -22.93
N GLY A 93 9.82 -18.13 -21.73
CA GLY A 93 10.97 -18.64 -20.97
C GLY A 93 12.34 -18.17 -21.47
N LYS A 94 12.40 -17.14 -22.32
CA LYS A 94 13.66 -16.55 -22.81
C LYS A 94 14.56 -16.15 -21.63
N ILE A 95 15.87 -16.28 -21.81
CA ILE A 95 16.85 -15.95 -20.77
C ILE A 95 17.30 -14.50 -20.93
N VAL A 96 17.20 -13.72 -19.86
CA VAL A 96 17.72 -12.35 -19.75
C VAL A 96 18.92 -12.36 -18.80
N LEU A 97 20.05 -11.81 -19.24
CA LEU A 97 21.23 -11.60 -18.40
C LEU A 97 21.37 -10.11 -18.08
N ASP A 98 21.45 -9.79 -16.80
CA ASP A 98 21.84 -8.46 -16.32
C ASP A 98 23.10 -8.59 -15.43
N PRO A 99 24.29 -8.28 -15.96
CA PRO A 99 25.55 -8.42 -15.21
C PRO A 99 25.79 -7.29 -14.20
N PHE A 100 24.92 -6.25 -14.19
CA PHE A 100 25.03 -5.08 -13.32
C PHE A 100 23.64 -4.64 -12.82
N MET A 101 22.90 -5.59 -12.21
CA MET A 101 21.46 -5.43 -11.98
C MET A 101 21.08 -4.31 -11.01
N GLY A 102 21.98 -3.89 -10.13
CA GLY A 102 21.73 -2.84 -9.14
C GLY A 102 20.47 -3.10 -8.33
N ALA A 103 19.49 -2.20 -8.44
CA ALA A 103 18.19 -2.33 -7.76
C ALA A 103 17.29 -3.48 -8.28
N GLY A 104 17.69 -4.17 -9.35
CA GLY A 104 17.02 -5.36 -9.88
C GLY A 104 15.78 -5.09 -10.73
N ILE A 105 15.64 -3.90 -11.31
CA ILE A 105 14.46 -3.54 -12.11
C ILE A 105 14.37 -4.42 -13.36
N THR A 106 15.49 -4.63 -14.06
CA THR A 106 15.59 -5.57 -15.18
C THR A 106 15.12 -6.97 -14.79
N VAL A 107 15.54 -7.43 -13.60
CA VAL A 107 15.21 -8.77 -13.09
C VAL A 107 13.72 -8.91 -12.85
N ILE A 108 13.13 -7.94 -12.14
CA ILE A 108 11.72 -7.98 -11.78
C ILE A 108 10.83 -7.84 -13.01
N GLU A 109 11.13 -6.91 -13.91
CA GLU A 109 10.33 -6.72 -15.13
C GLU A 109 10.44 -7.91 -16.09
N ALA A 110 11.60 -8.56 -16.19
CA ALA A 110 11.74 -9.79 -16.99
C ALA A 110 10.94 -10.97 -16.41
N LEU A 111 10.97 -11.16 -15.08
CA LEU A 111 10.21 -12.24 -14.44
C LEU A 111 8.70 -12.09 -14.64
N ARG A 112 8.17 -10.86 -14.71
CA ARG A 112 6.76 -10.59 -14.99
C ARG A 112 6.31 -11.06 -16.37
N THR A 113 7.24 -11.22 -17.32
CA THR A 113 6.95 -11.64 -18.69
C THR A 113 7.29 -13.10 -18.98
N ASN A 114 7.36 -13.93 -17.92
CA ASN A 114 7.78 -15.33 -17.98
C ASN A 114 9.17 -15.53 -18.61
N CYS A 115 10.06 -14.55 -18.49
CA CYS A 115 11.48 -14.76 -18.80
C CYS A 115 12.19 -15.44 -17.63
N ARG A 116 13.25 -16.18 -17.95
CA ARG A 116 14.24 -16.62 -16.97
C ARG A 116 15.30 -15.55 -16.85
N VAL A 117 15.83 -15.32 -15.64
CA VAL A 117 16.79 -14.24 -15.43
C VAL A 117 18.05 -14.75 -14.74
N ILE A 118 19.20 -14.25 -15.18
CA ILE A 118 20.48 -14.33 -14.50
C ILE A 118 20.88 -12.89 -14.15
N GLY A 119 20.83 -12.55 -12.86
CA GLY A 119 21.21 -11.23 -12.35
C GLY A 119 22.49 -11.33 -11.53
N GLN A 120 23.44 -10.44 -11.79
CA GLN A 120 24.67 -10.31 -11.01
C GLN A 120 24.86 -8.86 -10.58
N ASP A 121 25.39 -8.67 -9.38
CA ASP A 121 25.91 -7.39 -8.92
C ASP A 121 27.12 -7.64 -8.01
N LEU A 122 28.11 -6.76 -8.06
CA LEU A 122 29.26 -6.81 -7.17
C LEU A 122 28.86 -6.46 -5.72
N ASN A 123 27.86 -5.58 -5.56
CA ASN A 123 27.40 -5.14 -4.26
C ASN A 123 26.53 -6.23 -3.60
N PRO A 124 26.96 -6.81 -2.46
CA PRO A 124 26.20 -7.86 -1.78
C PRO A 124 24.82 -7.38 -1.28
N VAL A 125 24.65 -6.07 -1.03
CA VAL A 125 23.36 -5.49 -0.63
C VAL A 125 22.38 -5.52 -1.82
N ALA A 126 22.84 -5.15 -3.02
CA ALA A 126 22.04 -5.21 -4.24
C ALA A 126 21.60 -6.67 -4.50
N TRP A 127 22.56 -7.59 -4.48
CA TRP A 127 22.28 -9.01 -4.63
C TRP A 127 21.25 -9.52 -3.63
N PHE A 128 21.46 -9.27 -2.33
CA PHE A 128 20.57 -9.77 -1.27
C PHE A 128 19.16 -9.23 -1.44
N MET A 129 19.02 -7.94 -1.72
CA MET A 129 17.72 -7.31 -1.89
C MET A 129 16.94 -7.85 -3.07
N VAL A 130 17.56 -7.90 -4.26
CA VAL A 130 16.89 -8.40 -5.46
C VAL A 130 16.51 -9.86 -5.27
N LYS A 131 17.42 -10.67 -4.72
CA LYS A 131 17.15 -12.05 -4.35
C LYS A 131 15.95 -12.17 -3.43
N LYS A 132 15.84 -11.34 -2.39
CA LYS A 132 14.71 -11.37 -1.44
C LYS A 132 13.40 -10.85 -2.05
N ALA A 133 13.47 -9.92 -3.00
CA ALA A 133 12.29 -9.42 -3.69
C ALA A 133 11.66 -10.46 -4.63
N VAL A 134 12.47 -11.34 -5.23
CA VAL A 134 12.00 -12.32 -6.23
C VAL A 134 11.97 -13.76 -5.72
N GLU A 135 12.52 -14.03 -4.53
CA GLU A 135 12.51 -15.36 -3.91
C GLU A 135 11.08 -15.83 -3.66
N SER A 136 10.76 -17.02 -4.18
CA SER A 136 9.46 -17.65 -3.93
C SER A 136 9.30 -17.93 -2.43
N VAL A 137 8.15 -17.56 -1.88
CA VAL A 137 7.79 -17.85 -0.50
C VAL A 137 6.69 -18.90 -0.44
N ASP A 138 6.82 -19.83 0.51
CA ASP A 138 5.74 -20.75 0.85
C ASP A 138 4.64 -19.94 1.56
N ARG A 139 3.56 -19.68 0.82
CA ARG A 139 2.44 -18.87 1.28
C ARG A 139 1.80 -19.44 2.55
N THR A 140 1.70 -20.77 2.66
CA THR A 140 1.10 -21.42 3.82
C THR A 140 1.97 -21.23 5.06
N LYS A 141 3.30 -21.38 4.93
CA LYS A 141 4.22 -21.10 6.04
C LYS A 141 4.21 -19.61 6.43
N LEU A 142 4.16 -18.71 5.46
CA LEU A 142 4.11 -17.26 5.71
C LEU A 142 2.84 -16.88 6.47
N GLU A 143 1.67 -17.29 5.99
CA GLU A 143 0.39 -17.06 6.67
C GLU A 143 0.36 -17.70 8.06
N GLY A 144 0.93 -18.90 8.21
CA GLY A 144 1.08 -19.56 9.51
C GLY A 144 1.95 -18.76 10.49
N ALA A 145 3.08 -18.21 10.02
CA ALA A 145 3.96 -17.35 10.82
C ALA A 145 3.25 -16.05 11.24
N PHE A 146 2.51 -15.40 10.33
CA PHE A 146 1.70 -14.22 10.66
C PHE A 146 0.65 -14.54 11.73
N ARG A 147 -0.08 -15.64 11.60
CA ARG A 147 -1.06 -16.05 12.62
C ARG A 147 -0.42 -16.34 13.97
N LYS A 148 0.76 -16.96 14.00
CA LYS A 148 1.50 -17.21 15.23
C LYS A 148 1.91 -15.89 15.89
N LEU A 149 2.46 -14.96 15.10
CA LEU A 149 2.81 -13.62 15.57
C LEU A 149 1.58 -12.91 16.12
N GLU A 150 0.48 -12.87 15.36
CA GLU A 150 -0.77 -12.26 15.80
C GLU A 150 -1.25 -12.85 17.13
N LYS A 151 -1.29 -14.18 17.28
CA LYS A 151 -1.69 -14.82 18.54
C LYS A 151 -0.81 -14.42 19.73
N GLN A 152 0.49 -14.19 19.51
CA GLN A 152 1.44 -13.88 20.58
C GLN A 152 1.41 -12.42 21.01
N ILE A 153 1.24 -11.49 20.06
CA ILE A 153 1.44 -10.05 20.34
C ILE A 153 0.21 -9.19 20.06
N ALA A 154 -0.83 -9.69 19.38
CA ALA A 154 -1.96 -8.84 18.98
C ALA A 154 -2.67 -8.24 20.19
N ASN A 155 -2.89 -9.00 21.27
CA ASN A 155 -3.55 -8.46 22.46
C ASN A 155 -2.70 -7.38 23.14
N GLU A 156 -1.38 -7.55 23.17
CA GLU A 156 -0.45 -6.57 23.76
C GLU A 156 -0.32 -5.30 22.92
N ILE A 157 -0.44 -5.39 21.60
CA ILE A 157 -0.41 -4.21 20.72
C ILE A 157 -1.80 -3.56 20.67
N LYS A 158 -2.85 -4.30 20.33
CA LYS A 158 -4.21 -3.79 20.09
C LYS A 158 -4.81 -3.10 21.31
N LYS A 159 -4.36 -3.42 22.53
CA LYS A 159 -4.78 -2.68 23.74
C LYS A 159 -4.46 -1.19 23.67
N TYR A 160 -3.44 -0.76 22.93
CA TYR A 160 -3.14 0.66 22.73
C TYR A 160 -3.95 1.31 21.60
N TYR A 161 -4.68 0.52 20.81
CA TYR A 161 -5.39 0.96 19.62
C TYR A 161 -6.92 1.03 19.86
N LYS A 162 -7.33 1.52 21.03
CA LYS A 162 -8.74 1.79 21.36
C LYS A 162 -9.01 3.29 21.46
N THR A 163 -10.24 3.67 21.18
CA THR A 163 -10.77 5.02 21.33
C THR A 163 -12.11 4.99 22.05
N ILE A 164 -12.58 6.14 22.54
CA ILE A 164 -13.89 6.26 23.16
C ILE A 164 -14.93 6.50 22.05
N CYS A 165 -15.91 5.61 21.95
CA CYS A 165 -17.04 5.71 21.04
C CYS A 165 -18.01 6.80 21.53
N PRO A 166 -18.19 7.93 20.81
CA PRO A 166 -19.06 9.02 21.29
C PRO A 166 -20.52 8.62 21.44
N HIS A 167 -21.00 7.68 20.63
CA HIS A 167 -22.37 7.15 20.73
C HIS A 167 -22.54 6.25 21.94
N CYS A 168 -21.60 5.33 22.15
CA CYS A 168 -21.60 4.37 23.24
C CYS A 168 -21.43 5.09 24.60
N LEU A 169 -20.60 6.13 24.64
CA LEU A 169 -20.46 7.00 25.81
C LEU A 169 -21.79 7.68 26.16
N LYS A 170 -22.51 8.25 25.19
CA LYS A 170 -23.83 8.87 25.41
C LYS A 170 -24.87 7.88 25.92
N GLU A 171 -24.84 6.64 25.42
CA GLU A 171 -25.73 5.58 25.89
C GLU A 171 -25.40 5.20 27.34
N TYR A 172 -24.12 4.98 27.63
CA TYR A 172 -23.63 4.67 28.97
C TYR A 172 -24.01 5.75 29.98
N THR A 173 -23.78 7.02 29.65
CA THR A 173 -24.05 8.16 30.54
C THR A 173 -25.55 8.32 30.81
N ARG A 174 -26.40 8.08 29.80
CA ARG A 174 -27.86 8.09 29.96
C ARG A 174 -28.35 6.98 30.89
N ILE A 175 -27.73 5.80 30.86
CA ILE A 175 -28.10 4.68 31.73
C ILE A 175 -27.69 4.96 33.18
N HIS A 176 -26.55 5.62 33.39
CA HIS A 176 -25.97 5.86 34.70
C HIS A 176 -26.32 7.24 35.30
N ASP A 177 -27.15 8.04 34.61
CA ASP A 177 -27.54 9.40 35.00
C ASP A 177 -26.32 10.30 35.31
N ARG A 178 -25.36 10.34 34.38
CA ARG A 178 -24.12 11.13 34.48
C ARG A 178 -23.89 11.98 33.24
N GLU A 179 -23.05 13.00 33.33
CA GLU A 179 -22.62 13.79 32.17
C GLU A 179 -21.42 13.13 31.44
N PRO A 180 -21.37 13.17 30.10
CA PRO A 180 -20.27 12.59 29.31
C PRO A 180 -18.88 13.13 29.67
N GLU A 181 -18.77 14.43 29.94
CA GLU A 181 -17.52 15.09 30.29
C GLU A 181 -16.92 14.55 31.60
N ASP A 182 -17.77 14.19 32.56
CA ASP A 182 -17.32 13.64 33.85
C ASP A 182 -16.76 12.23 33.69
N ILE A 183 -17.45 11.39 32.90
CA ILE A 183 -16.94 10.05 32.54
C ILE A 183 -15.63 10.17 31.77
N LEU A 184 -15.52 11.09 30.81
CA LEU A 184 -14.30 11.31 30.05
C LEU A 184 -13.13 11.70 30.95
N ARG A 185 -13.32 12.64 31.88
CA ARG A 185 -12.27 13.05 32.83
C ARG A 185 -11.86 11.89 33.74
N GLU A 186 -12.82 11.12 34.24
CA GLU A 186 -12.58 9.95 35.08
C GLU A 186 -11.75 8.89 34.32
N VAL A 187 -12.20 8.51 33.13
CA VAL A 187 -11.51 7.54 32.26
C VAL A 187 -10.10 8.01 31.95
N ILE A 188 -9.91 9.26 31.50
CA ILE A 188 -8.59 9.82 31.19
C ILE A 188 -7.69 9.81 32.43
N GLY A 189 -8.22 10.11 33.61
CA GLY A 189 -7.49 10.05 34.88
C GLY A 189 -7.02 8.63 35.20
N LYS A 190 -7.90 7.63 35.08
CA LYS A 190 -7.58 6.21 35.29
C LYS A 190 -6.53 5.70 34.30
N LEU A 191 -6.68 6.05 33.02
CA LEU A 191 -5.75 5.63 31.95
C LEU A 191 -4.32 6.15 32.13
N LYS A 192 -4.12 7.27 32.85
CA LYS A 192 -2.78 7.84 33.10
C LYS A 192 -1.99 7.11 34.18
N ASN A 193 -2.65 6.41 35.10
CA ASN A 193 -2.07 5.90 36.33
C ASN A 193 -2.21 4.38 36.47
N VAL A 194 -2.54 3.68 35.40
CA VAL A 194 -2.75 2.22 35.40
C VAL A 194 -1.56 1.52 34.74
N ASP A 195 -1.15 0.38 35.31
CA ASP A 195 -0.10 -0.46 34.73
C ASP A 195 -0.62 -1.26 33.53
N ASP A 196 -1.83 -1.82 33.64
CA ASP A 196 -2.53 -2.49 32.53
C ASP A 196 -3.84 -1.79 32.15
N ILE A 197 -3.80 -1.12 31.00
CA ILE A 197 -4.94 -0.36 30.43
C ILE A 197 -6.19 -1.23 30.26
N ARG A 198 -6.04 -2.55 30.08
CA ARG A 198 -7.18 -3.49 29.91
C ARG A 198 -8.10 -3.49 31.12
N GLU A 199 -7.55 -3.30 32.33
CA GLU A 199 -8.35 -3.22 33.56
C GLU A 199 -9.34 -2.06 33.53
N ILE A 200 -8.98 -0.97 32.84
CA ILE A 200 -9.88 0.17 32.67
C ILE A 200 -10.94 -0.14 31.62
N TYR A 201 -10.57 -0.85 30.53
CA TYR A 201 -11.52 -1.21 29.49
C TYR A 201 -12.67 -2.07 30.01
N GLU A 202 -12.38 -3.02 30.91
CA GLU A 202 -13.40 -3.89 31.49
C GLU A 202 -14.39 -3.17 32.44
N GLN A 203 -14.07 -1.97 32.93
CA GLN A 203 -14.94 -1.25 33.88
C GLN A 203 -16.16 -0.56 33.25
N TYR A 204 -16.20 -0.42 31.92
CA TYR A 204 -17.20 0.40 31.23
C TYR A 204 -18.06 -0.41 30.24
N TRP A 205 -18.28 -1.68 30.54
CA TRP A 205 -19.34 -2.47 29.91
C TRP A 205 -20.71 -2.08 30.45
N PHE A 206 -21.73 -2.14 29.60
CA PHE A 206 -23.12 -1.82 29.94
C PHE A 206 -24.11 -2.58 29.04
N GLU A 207 -25.33 -2.78 29.55
CA GLU A 207 -26.40 -3.39 28.77
C GLU A 207 -27.19 -2.35 27.95
N ASP A 208 -27.27 -2.55 26.64
CA ASP A 208 -28.12 -1.80 25.73
C ASP A 208 -29.38 -2.62 25.39
N LYS A 209 -30.46 -2.38 26.16
CA LYS A 209 -31.76 -3.06 26.01
C LYS A 209 -32.47 -2.79 24.68
N THR A 210 -31.92 -1.95 23.80
CA THR A 210 -32.55 -1.58 22.52
C THR A 210 -32.07 -2.42 21.32
N LYS A 211 -31.04 -3.28 21.48
CA LYS A 211 -30.47 -4.09 20.39
C LYS A 211 -30.35 -5.57 20.77
N LEU A 212 -30.35 -6.44 19.74
CA LEU A 212 -30.35 -7.92 19.88
C LEU A 212 -29.12 -8.52 20.58
N HIS A 213 -28.01 -7.78 20.67
CA HIS A 213 -26.81 -8.17 21.42
C HIS A 213 -26.60 -7.15 22.53
N GLY A 214 -26.86 -7.58 23.76
CA GLY A 214 -27.12 -6.70 24.91
C GLY A 214 -25.90 -6.02 25.49
N GLU A 215 -24.67 -6.55 25.36
CA GLU A 215 -23.50 -5.94 26.00
C GLU A 215 -22.73 -5.00 25.07
N ARG A 216 -22.42 -3.81 25.58
CA ARG A 216 -21.64 -2.77 24.91
C ARG A 216 -20.57 -2.21 25.82
N ASN A 217 -19.53 -1.64 25.22
CA ASN A 217 -18.48 -0.95 25.94
C ASN A 217 -18.35 0.49 25.39
N ILE A 218 -17.96 1.45 26.23
CA ILE A 218 -17.68 2.82 25.76
C ILE A 218 -16.42 2.88 24.88
N PHE A 219 -15.52 1.91 25.00
CA PHE A 219 -14.32 1.77 24.17
C PHE A 219 -14.61 1.01 22.87
N ALA A 220 -14.04 1.48 21.78
CA ALA A 220 -14.10 0.87 20.45
C ALA A 220 -12.70 0.74 19.84
N ASP A 221 -12.51 -0.24 18.96
CA ASP A 221 -11.26 -0.41 18.23
C ASP A 221 -11.08 0.73 17.22
N ALA A 222 -9.90 1.36 17.23
CA ALA A 222 -9.58 2.42 16.30
C ALA A 222 -9.07 1.82 14.97
N MET A 223 -9.74 2.16 13.87
CA MET A 223 -9.35 1.69 12.54
C MET A 223 -8.19 2.48 11.93
N TYR A 224 -8.15 3.79 12.16
CA TYR A 224 -7.15 4.69 11.57
C TYR A 224 -6.70 5.75 12.58
N TYR A 225 -5.40 6.00 12.63
CA TYR A 225 -4.80 7.10 13.37
C TYR A 225 -4.25 8.12 12.37
N PHE A 226 -4.83 9.31 12.37
CA PHE A 226 -4.35 10.43 11.56
C PHE A 226 -3.45 11.30 12.44
N TRP A 227 -2.20 11.48 12.01
CA TRP A 227 -1.29 12.42 12.64
C TRP A 227 -1.63 13.82 12.17
N ILE A 228 -2.09 14.66 13.10
CA ILE A 228 -2.43 16.05 12.82
C ILE A 228 -1.29 16.93 13.32
N LYS A 229 -0.80 17.84 12.47
CA LYS A 229 0.10 18.90 12.93
C LYS A 229 -0.74 19.94 13.68
N GLU A 230 -0.34 20.29 14.89
CA GLU A 230 -0.98 21.35 15.67
C GLU A 230 -0.21 22.67 15.56
N VAL A 231 -0.93 23.78 15.63
CA VAL A 231 -0.38 25.14 15.71
C VAL A 231 -1.08 25.92 16.82
N PRO A 232 -0.40 26.87 17.49
CA PRO A 232 -1.07 27.78 18.42
C PRO A 232 -2.09 28.65 17.67
N CYS A 233 -3.30 28.74 18.20
CA CYS A 233 -4.33 29.65 17.69
C CYS A 233 -3.81 31.09 17.78
N LEU A 234 -3.87 31.84 16.67
CA LEU A 234 -3.36 33.21 16.61
C LEU A 234 -4.11 34.19 17.54
N ALA A 235 -5.35 33.87 17.93
CA ALA A 235 -6.17 34.74 18.77
C ALA A 235 -6.00 34.47 20.27
N CYS A 236 -5.87 33.21 20.68
CA CYS A 236 -5.91 32.83 22.11
C CYS A 236 -4.77 31.90 22.54
N GLY A 237 -3.86 31.52 21.65
CA GLY A 237 -2.72 30.65 21.95
C GLY A 237 -3.04 29.16 22.14
N THR A 238 -4.32 28.78 22.26
CA THR A 238 -4.73 27.37 22.39
C THR A 238 -4.26 26.55 21.18
N LYS A 239 -3.64 25.38 21.42
CA LYS A 239 -3.24 24.47 20.34
C LYS A 239 -4.47 24.02 19.55
N VAL A 240 -4.44 24.21 18.24
CA VAL A 240 -5.49 23.79 17.30
C VAL A 240 -4.88 23.00 16.14
N PRO A 241 -5.64 22.08 15.51
CA PRO A 241 -5.24 21.47 14.25
C PRO A 241 -4.83 22.52 13.20
N LEU A 242 -3.67 22.33 12.56
CA LEU A 242 -3.20 23.17 11.45
C LEU A 242 -4.25 23.24 10.32
N PHE A 243 -4.95 22.13 10.08
CA PHE A 243 -6.09 22.06 9.18
C PHE A 243 -7.33 21.64 9.98
N LYS A 244 -8.31 22.54 10.09
CA LYS A 244 -9.57 22.28 10.83
C LYS A 244 -10.50 21.30 10.13
N SER A 245 -10.33 21.09 8.82
CA SER A 245 -11.16 20.19 8.02
C SER A 245 -10.27 19.33 7.14
N TYR A 246 -10.58 18.04 7.08
CA TYR A 246 -10.00 17.10 6.10
C TYR A 246 -10.76 17.15 4.75
N MET A 247 -11.85 17.91 4.68
CA MET A 247 -12.62 18.05 3.47
C MET A 247 -11.92 19.05 2.54
N ILE A 248 -11.36 18.52 1.45
CA ILE A 248 -10.55 19.29 0.49
C ILE A 248 -11.45 20.23 -0.34
N ALA A 249 -12.69 19.82 -0.65
CA ALA A 249 -13.65 20.65 -1.36
C ALA A 249 -15.10 20.22 -1.07
N HIS A 250 -16.02 21.19 -1.09
CA HIS A 250 -17.45 20.94 -1.19
C HIS A 250 -17.90 21.12 -2.64
N TYR A 251 -18.72 20.20 -3.14
CA TYR A 251 -19.41 20.40 -4.40
C TYR A 251 -20.42 21.54 -4.26
N LYS A 252 -20.18 22.67 -4.93
CA LYS A 252 -21.19 23.73 -5.07
C LYS A 252 -22.29 23.19 -5.97
N LYS A 253 -23.47 22.90 -5.40
CA LYS A 253 -24.70 22.78 -6.22
C LYS A 253 -24.92 24.13 -6.89
N GLY A 254 -24.57 24.23 -8.18
CA GLY A 254 -24.93 25.37 -9.00
C GLY A 254 -26.45 25.54 -8.97
N LYS A 255 -26.93 26.77 -8.79
CA LYS A 255 -28.30 27.10 -9.17
C LYS A 255 -28.45 26.66 -10.62
N LYS A 256 -29.40 25.76 -10.91
CA LYS A 256 -29.83 25.51 -12.28
C LYS A 256 -30.19 26.89 -12.86
N GLN A 257 -29.43 27.33 -13.86
CA GLN A 257 -29.89 28.39 -14.77
C GLN A 257 -31.03 27.82 -15.60
#